data_AF-A0A9E5I6A9-F1
#
_entry.id   AF-A0A9E5I6A9-F1
#
_cell.length_a   1.000
_cell.length_b   1.000
_cell.length_c   1.000
_cell.angle_alpha   90.00
_cell.angle_beta   90.00
_cell.angle_gamma   90.00
#
_symmetry.space_group_name_H-M   'P 1'
#
loop_
_entity.id
_entity.type
_entity.pdbx_description
1 polymer ?
#
loop_
_entity_poly.entity_id
_entity_poly.type
_entity_poly.pdbx_seq_one_letter_code
_entity_poly.pdbx_strand_id
1 'polypeptide(L)' 'ALNMLIKTAAIELKRTMPKVALIAIHPGTVNSNLSKPFRGEEIGRDPQQAANEILAVLLKVNTEDSGTFRSYSGEVIPW' A
#
# COMPACT_ATOMS: atom_id res chain seq x y z
N ALA A 1 7.48 1.25 -12.26
CA ALA A 1 7.45 2.73 -12.40
C ALA A 1 6.84 3.40 -11.17
N LEU A 2 5.58 3.12 -10.82
CA LEU A 2 4.88 3.75 -9.68
C LEU A 2 5.65 3.67 -8.35
N ASN A 3 6.21 2.50 -8.01
CA ASN A 3 7.00 2.32 -6.79
C ASN A 3 8.17 3.31 -6.69
N MET A 4 8.89 3.55 -7.79
CA MET A 4 10.00 4.51 -7.80
C MET A 4 9.50 5.96 -7.72
N LEU A 5 8.36 6.28 -8.33
CA LEU A 5 7.72 7.60 -8.16
C LEU A 5 7.39 7.86 -6.69
N ILE A 6 6.79 6.89 -6.01
CA ILE A 6 6.48 7.00 -4.56
C ILE A 6 7.76 7.20 -3.75
N LYS A 7 8.79 6.40 -4.04
CA LYS A 7 10.07 6.46 -3.32
C LYS A 7 10.75 7.83 -3.46
N THR A 8 10.75 8.43 -4.65
CA THR A 8 11.37 9.75 -4.87
C THR A 8 10.49 10.88 -4.36
N ALA A 9 9.17 10.82 -4.57
CA ALA A 9 8.24 11.82 -4.04
C ALA A 9 8.29 11.89 -2.50
N ALA A 10 8.41 10.76 -1.80
CA ALA A 10 8.51 10.72 -0.34
C ALA A 10 9.71 11.53 0.20
N ILE A 11 10.84 11.57 -0.53
CA ILE A 11 12.02 12.36 -0.16
C ILE A 11 11.69 13.86 -0.19
N GLU A 12 11.02 14.31 -1.25
CA GLU A 12 10.64 15.71 -1.41
C GLU A 12 9.56 16.15 -0.42
N LEU A 13 8.57 15.29 -0.16
CA LEU A 13 7.52 15.54 0.82
C LEU A 13 8.09 15.61 2.23
N LYS A 14 9.09 14.79 2.58
CA LYS A 14 9.76 14.87 3.89
C LYS A 14 10.43 16.23 4.12
N ARG A 15 10.97 16.84 3.06
CA ARG A 15 11.64 18.16 3.13
C ARG A 15 10.66 19.33 3.19
N THR A 16 9.55 19.24 2.44
CA THR A 16 8.62 20.36 2.25
C THR A 16 7.37 20.30 3.14
N MET A 17 6.96 19.09 3.54
CA MET A 17 5.78 18.80 4.34
C MET A 17 6.12 17.73 5.40
N PRO A 18 6.91 18.05 6.44
CA PRO A 18 7.49 17.07 7.37
C PRO A 18 6.46 16.29 8.21
N LYS A 19 5.19 16.70 8.20
CA LYS A 19 4.08 16.03 8.90
C LYS A 19 3.28 15.07 8.00
N VAL A 20 3.71 14.86 6.76
CA VAL A 20 3.04 13.99 5.78
C VAL A 20 3.84 12.70 5.60
N ALA A 21 3.14 11.57 5.58
CA ALA A 21 3.67 10.29 5.17
C ALA A 21 3.14 9.91 3.78
N LEU A 22 4.02 9.46 2.90
CA LEU A 22 3.64 8.87 1.60
C LEU A 22 4.14 7.44 1.55
N ILE A 23 3.24 6.47 1.37
CA ILE A 23 3.59 5.05 1.31
C ILE A 23 2.94 4.37 0.11
N ALA A 24 3.50 3.24 -0.30
CA ALA A 24 2.85 2.30 -1.21
C ALA A 24 2.26 1.13 -0.41
N ILE A 25 1.07 0.65 -0.79
CA ILE A 25 0.43 -0.51 -0.14
C ILE A 25 0.06 -1.55 -1.20
N HIS A 26 0.49 -2.79 -0.97
CA HIS A 26 0.07 -3.97 -1.72
C HIS A 26 -1.15 -4.61 -1.05
N PRO A 27 -2.34 -4.61 -1.69
CA PRO A 27 -3.58 -5.08 -1.07
C PRO A 27 -3.69 -6.61 -0.98
N GLY A 28 -2.73 -7.33 -1.57
CA GLY A 28 -2.84 -8.76 -1.85
C GLY A 28 -3.64 -9.01 -3.13
N THR A 29 -3.88 -10.27 -3.47
CA THR A 29 -4.75 -10.61 -4.60
C THR A 29 -6.20 -10.43 -4.18
N VAL A 30 -6.82 -9.30 -4.51
CA VAL A 30 -8.24 -9.03 -4.14
C VAL A 30 -9.16 -9.53 -5.23
N ASN A 31 -10.25 -10.21 -4.90
CA ASN A 31 -11.28 -10.60 -5.88
C ASN A 31 -11.96 -9.35 -6.47
N SER A 32 -11.58 -8.94 -7.68
CA SER A 32 -12.02 -7.70 -8.30
C SER A 32 -12.08 -7.85 -9.81
N ASN A 33 -12.69 -6.87 -10.50
CA ASN A 33 -12.72 -6.86 -11.96
C ASN A 33 -11.31 -6.94 -12.59
N LEU A 34 -10.30 -6.37 -11.92
CA LEU A 34 -8.93 -6.40 -12.38
C LEU A 34 -8.30 -7.80 -12.27
N SER A 35 -8.57 -8.52 -11.18
CA SER A 35 -7.97 -9.83 -10.90
C SER A 35 -8.76 -11.00 -11.47
N LYS A 36 -10.01 -10.79 -11.88
CA LYS A 36 -10.88 -11.81 -12.49
C LYS A 36 -10.20 -12.63 -13.61
N PRO A 37 -9.53 -12.04 -14.61
CA PRO A 37 -8.83 -12.83 -15.64
C PRO A 37 -7.59 -13.58 -15.13
N PHE A 38 -7.16 -13.32 -13.89
CA PHE A 38 -5.96 -13.89 -13.26
C PHE A 38 -6.31 -14.80 -12.06
N ARG A 39 -7.43 -15.53 -12.15
CA ARG A 39 -7.94 -16.42 -11.09
C ARG A 39 -8.35 -15.70 -9.80
N GLY A 40 -8.62 -14.39 -9.86
CA GLY A 40 -9.04 -13.60 -8.70
C GLY A 40 -10.32 -14.10 -8.01
N GLU A 41 -11.20 -14.81 -8.71
CA GLU A 41 -12.37 -15.45 -8.10
C GLU A 41 -12.02 -16.72 -7.30
N GLU A 42 -10.89 -17.39 -7.60
CA GLU A 42 -10.46 -18.63 -6.95
C GLU A 42 -9.46 -18.39 -5.81
N ILE A 43 -8.48 -17.51 -6.04
CA ILE A 43 -7.38 -17.24 -5.11
C ILE A 43 -7.48 -15.85 -4.48
N GLY A 44 -8.46 -15.05 -4.89
CA GLY A 44 -8.62 -13.70 -4.40
C GLY A 44 -9.31 -13.66 -3.06
N ARG A 45 -8.78 -12.82 -2.19
CA ARG A 45 -9.35 -12.50 -0.88
C ARG A 45 -10.52 -11.52 -1.02
N ASP A 46 -11.40 -11.52 -0.02
CA ASP A 46 -12.59 -10.70 0.03
C ASP A 46 -12.26 -9.19 -0.09
N PRO A 47 -12.97 -8.41 -0.95
CA PRO A 47 -12.72 -6.99 -1.13
C PRO A 47 -12.92 -6.14 0.11
N GLN A 48 -13.96 -6.45 0.91
CA GLN A 48 -14.25 -5.69 2.11
C GLN A 48 -13.17 -5.93 3.16
N GLN A 49 -12.72 -7.18 3.29
CA GLN A 49 -11.57 -7.51 4.14
C GLN A 49 -10.31 -6.76 3.71
N ALA A 50 -9.98 -6.76 2.41
CA ALA A 50 -8.82 -6.04 1.89
C ALA A 50 -8.89 -4.53 2.18
N ALA A 51 -10.04 -3.89 1.95
CA ALA A 51 -10.22 -2.48 2.27
C ALA A 51 -10.04 -2.18 3.76
N ASN A 52 -10.60 -3.02 4.65
CA ASN A 52 -10.48 -2.85 6.09
C ASN A 52 -9.04 -2.99 6.57
N GLU A 53 -8.28 -3.95 6.02
CA GLU A 53 -6.88 -4.15 6.37
C GLU A 53 -5.99 -3.01 5.86
N ILE A 54 -6.21 -2.52 4.64
CA ILE A 54 -5.53 -1.31 4.12
C ILE A 54 -5.80 -0.12 5.04
N LEU A 55 -7.05 0.10 5.44
CA LEU A 55 -7.40 1.17 6.38
C LEU A 55 -6.69 1.00 7.73
N ALA A 56 -6.63 -0.23 8.25
CA ALA A 56 -5.94 -0.52 9.50
C ALA A 56 -4.42 -0.26 9.42
N VAL A 57 -3.79 -0.48 8.26
CA VAL A 57 -2.40 -0.07 8.02
C VAL A 57 -2.27 1.44 8.02
N LEU A 58 -3.12 2.15 7.26
CA LEU A 58 -3.10 3.61 7.17
C LEU A 58 -3.26 4.30 8.54
N LEU A 59 -4.10 3.76 9.42
CA LEU A 59 -4.32 4.30 10.77
C LEU A 59 -3.10 4.13 11.71
N LYS A 60 -2.13 3.30 11.35
CA LYS A 60 -0.92 3.04 12.16
C LYS A 60 0.34 3.68 11.59
N VAL A 61 0.25 4.22 10.37
CA VAL A 61 1.38 4.85 9.67
C VAL A 61 1.73 6.18 10.32
N ASN A 62 3.02 6.43 10.50
CA ASN A 62 3.57 7.69 10.96
C ASN A 62 4.50 8.31 9.90
N THR A 63 5.04 9.49 10.19
CA THR A 63 5.94 10.25 9.30
C THR A 63 7.24 9.52 8.98
N GLU A 64 7.74 8.70 9.89
CA GLU A 64 8.97 7.92 9.78
C GLU A 64 8.81 6.76 8.80
N ASP A 65 7.57 6.31 8.59
CA ASP A 65 7.21 5.26 7.63
C ASP A 65 7.16 5.76 6.17
N SER A 66 7.30 7.08 5.94
CA SER A 66 7.24 7.67 4.60
C SER A 66 8.32 7.08 3.68
N GLY A 67 7.93 6.73 2.46
CA GLY A 67 8.77 6.07 1.47
C GLY A 67 8.91 4.56 1.65
N THR A 68 8.05 3.93 2.46
CA THR A 68 7.98 2.45 2.57
C THR A 68 7.00 1.84 1.58
N PHE A 69 7.23 0.57 1.25
CA PHE A 69 6.28 -0.29 0.59
C PHE A 69 5.78 -1.33 1.59
N ARG A 70 4.47 -1.46 1.76
CA ARG A 70 3.86 -2.32 2.76
C ARG A 70 2.85 -3.28 2.16
N SER A 71 2.69 -4.44 2.76
CA SER A 71 1.54 -5.31 2.48
C SER A 71 0.31 -4.87 3.29
N TYR A 72 -0.84 -5.44 2.97
CA TYR A 72 -2.08 -5.31 3.75
C TYR A 72 -1.94 -5.71 5.22
N SER A 73 -0.94 -6.53 5.60
CA SER A 73 -0.70 -6.90 7.00
C SER A 73 0.10 -5.83 7.76
N GLY A 74 0.59 -4.81 7.05
CA GLY A 74 1.43 -3.73 7.59
C GLY A 74 2.92 -4.04 7.55
N GLU A 75 3.30 -5.25 7.14
CA GLU A 75 4.69 -5.66 6.93
C GLU A 75 5.35 -4.81 5.85
N VAL A 76 6.57 -4.34 6.11
CA VAL A 76 7.40 -3.67 5.11
C VAL A 76 7.98 -4.71 4.17
N ILE A 77 7.71 -4.56 2.88
CA ILE A 77 8.18 -5.47 1.83
C ILE A 77 9.27 -4.81 0.97
N PRO A 78 10.20 -5.58 0.40
CA PRO A 78 11.21 -5.04 -0.51
C PRO A 78 10.55 -4.49 -1.79
N TRP A 79 11.25 -3.52 -2.40
CA TRP A 79 10.83 -2.88 -3.65
C TRP A 79 10.97 -3.78 -4.88
#